data_AF-A0A2U3LHD7-F1
#
_entry.id   AF-A0A2U3LHD7-F1
#
_cell.length_a   1.000
_cell.length_b   1.000
_cell.length_c   1.000
_cell.angle_alpha   90.00
_cell.angle_beta   90.00
_cell.angle_gamma   90.00
#
_symmetry.space_group_name_H-M   'P 1'
#
loop_
_entity.id
_entity.type
_entity.pdbx_description
1 polymer ?
#
loop_
_entity_poly.entity_id
_entity_poly.type
_entity_poly.pdbx_seq_one_letter_code
_entity_poly.pdbx_strand_id
1 'polypeptide(L)' 'MHPAGNAAIAGRCTASGGGYVEHYNNVRLNSAVGYITPKDILAGRQAEIHAQRDRKLEAARKQRQIRRQQAA' A
#
# COMPACT_ATOMS: atom_id res chain seq x y z
N MET A 1 35.95 41.53 20.08
CA MET A 1 35.40 41.99 18.78
C MET A 1 35.54 40.83 17.80
N HIS A 2 34.42 40.17 17.51
CA HIS A 2 34.11 39.03 16.61
C HIS A 2 35.20 38.01 16.17
N PRO A 3 35.05 36.71 16.54
CA PRO A 3 35.55 35.59 15.73
C PRO A 3 34.54 35.20 14.64
N ALA A 4 34.92 35.38 13.36
CA ALA A 4 34.33 34.65 12.24
C ALA A 4 34.89 33.21 12.25
N GLY A 5 34.20 32.17 11.82
CA GLY A 5 32.91 32.05 11.18
C GLY A 5 32.60 30.56 11.12
N ASN A 6 31.55 30.21 11.84
CA ASN A 6 30.64 29.09 11.70
C ASN A 6 31.10 27.87 10.88
N ALA A 7 31.24 26.74 11.58
CA ALA A 7 31.27 25.41 10.99
C ALA A 7 30.15 25.27 9.95
N ALA A 8 30.52 24.96 8.71
CA ALA A 8 29.61 24.53 7.68
C ALA A 8 28.97 23.21 8.11
N ILE A 9 27.91 23.29 8.92
CA ILE A 9 26.92 22.24 9.03
C ILE A 9 26.30 22.17 7.64
N ALA A 10 26.87 21.29 6.81
CA ALA A 10 26.27 20.88 5.56
C ALA A 10 24.91 20.28 5.92
N GLY A 11 23.88 21.12 5.87
CA GLY A 11 22.49 20.72 5.83
C GLY A 11 22.29 19.88 4.59
N ARG A 12 22.61 18.58 4.68
CA ARG A 12 22.11 17.58 3.76
C ARG A 12 20.62 17.46 4.02
N CYS A 13 19.84 18.31 3.35
CA CYS A 13 18.46 18.00 3.06
C CYS A 13 18.48 16.84 2.04
N THR A 14 18.65 15.61 2.51
CA THR A 14 18.27 14.43 1.73
C THR A 14 16.73 14.41 1.71
N ALA A 15 16.12 15.25 0.88
CA ALA A 15 14.74 15.08 0.46
C ALA A 15 14.70 13.80 -0.37
N SER A 16 14.73 12.66 0.33
CA SER A 16 14.89 11.35 -0.26
C SER A 16 13.58 10.99 -0.93
N GLY A 17 13.53 11.20 -2.26
CA GLY A 17 12.43 10.74 -3.12
C GLY A 17 12.17 9.23 -3.02
N GLY A 18 13.06 8.47 -2.35
CA GLY A 18 12.87 7.06 -2.04
C GLY A 18 11.57 6.76 -1.30
N GLY A 19 11.14 7.63 -0.37
CA GLY A 19 9.90 7.40 0.40
C GLY A 19 8.63 7.43 -0.47
N TYR A 20 8.59 8.32 -1.47
CA TYR A 20 7.47 8.39 -2.41
C TYR A 20 7.42 7.16 -3.33
N VAL A 21 8.59 6.75 -3.87
CA VAL A 21 8.70 5.60 -4.78
C VAL A 21 8.34 4.30 -4.07
N GLU A 22 8.82 4.11 -2.83
CA GLU A 22 8.52 2.91 -2.04
C GLU A 22 7.02 2.78 -1.75
N HIS A 23 6.39 3.88 -1.33
CA HIS A 23 4.95 3.92 -1.07
C HIS A 23 4.13 3.62 -2.34
N TYR A 24 4.49 4.25 -3.46
CA TYR A 24 3.78 4.07 -4.72
C TYR A 24 3.87 2.62 -5.22
N ASN A 25 5.05 2.00 -5.11
CA ASN A 25 5.27 0.66 -5.64
C ASN A 25 4.65 -0.44 -4.76
N ASN A 26 4.72 -0.30 -3.43
CA ASN A 26 4.37 -1.37 -2.50
C ASN A 26 3.01 -1.21 -1.82
N VAL A 27 2.51 0.02 -1.68
CA VAL A 27 1.33 0.30 -0.83
C VAL A 27 0.14 0.78 -1.65
N ARG A 28 0.37 1.60 -2.67
CA ARG A 28 -0.72 2.18 -3.46
C ARG A 28 -1.49 1.09 -4.21
N LEU A 29 -2.78 0.99 -3.92
CA LEU A 29 -3.72 0.16 -4.68
C LEU A 29 -4.24 0.96 -5.88
N ASN A 30 -4.10 0.40 -7.08
CA ASN A 30 -4.56 1.06 -8.30
C ASN A 30 -5.90 0.44 -8.77
N SER A 31 -6.95 1.27 -8.86
CA SER A 31 -8.29 0.84 -9.26
C SER A 31 -8.36 0.33 -10.70
N ALA A 32 -7.56 0.87 -11.62
CA ALA A 32 -7.52 0.44 -13.03
C ALA A 32 -6.99 -1.00 -13.19
N VAL A 33 -6.24 -1.51 -12.20
CA VAL A 33 -5.68 -2.87 -12.20
C VAL A 33 -6.33 -3.78 -11.15
N GLY A 34 -7.54 -3.44 -10.68
CA GLY A 34 -8.29 -4.28 -9.73
C GLY A 34 -7.90 -4.10 -8.26
N TYR A 35 -7.37 -2.94 -7.88
CA TYR A 35 -6.83 -2.66 -6.54
C TYR A 35 -5.69 -3.61 -6.17
N ILE A 36 -4.74 -3.77 -7.09
CA ILE A 36 -3.47 -4.47 -6.87
C ILE A 36 -2.35 -3.42 -6.89
N THR A 37 -1.27 -3.68 -6.15
CA THR A 37 -0.10 -2.79 -6.12
C THR A 37 0.69 -2.89 -7.44
N PRO A 38 1.35 -1.81 -7.90
CA PRO A 38 2.20 -1.88 -9.09
C PRO A 38 3.26 -2.99 -9.03
N LYS A 39 3.87 -3.20 -7.84
CA LYS A 39 4.85 -4.28 -7.64
C LYS A 39 4.24 -5.67 -7.85
N ASP A 40 3.03 -5.91 -7.36
CA ASP A 40 2.38 -7.21 -7.49
C ASP A 40 1.93 -7.51 -8.92
N ILE A 41 1.57 -6.48 -9.69
CA ILE A 41 1.34 -6.61 -11.14
C ILE A 41 2.63 -7.00 -11.84
N LEU A 42 3.75 -6.33 -11.55
CA LEU A 42 5.06 -6.67 -12.14
C LEU A 42 5.55 -8.07 -11.72
N ALA A 43 5.17 -8.53 -10.54
CA ALA A 43 5.45 -9.87 -10.05
C ALA A 43 4.48 -10.95 -10.59
N GLY A 44 3.49 -10.58 -11.43
CA GLY A 44 2.53 -11.52 -12.01
C GLY A 44 1.55 -12.15 -11.00
N ARG A 45 1.43 -11.59 -9.78
CA ARG A 45 0.62 -12.16 -8.69
C ARG A 45 -0.87 -11.80 -8.75
N GLN A 46 -1.30 -11.18 -9.84
CA GLN A 46 -2.66 -10.69 -9.98
C GLN A 46 -3.73 -11.78 -9.77
N ALA A 47 -3.55 -12.94 -10.40
CA ALA A 47 -4.51 -14.04 -10.31
C ALA A 47 -4.65 -14.59 -8.88
N GLU A 48 -3.53 -14.74 -8.17
CA GLU A 48 -3.52 -15.24 -6.79
C GLU A 48 -4.20 -14.24 -5.83
N ILE A 49 -3.90 -12.95 -5.97
CA ILE A 49 -4.50 -11.89 -5.17
C ILE A 49 -6.02 -11.82 -5.38
N HIS A 50 -6.48 -11.93 -6.63
CA HIS A 50 -7.90 -12.00 -6.95
C HIS A 50 -8.56 -13.24 -6.33
N ALA A 51 -7.95 -14.43 -6.49
CA ALA A 51 -8.48 -15.66 -5.92
C ALA A 51 -8.60 -15.59 -4.39
N GLN A 52 -7.61 -15.01 -3.71
CA GLN A 52 -7.65 -14.82 -2.25
C GLN A 52 -8.76 -13.84 -1.84
N ARG A 53 -8.94 -12.75 -2.60
CA ARG A 53 -10.00 -11.78 -2.34
C ARG A 53 -11.38 -12.41 -2.49
N ASP A 54 -11.59 -13.19 -3.55
CA ASP A 54 -12.88 -13.85 -3.80
C ASP A 54 -13.22 -14.83 -2.69
N ARG A 55 -12.26 -15.62 -2.22
CA ARG A 55 -12.44 -16.51 -1.06
C ARG A 55 -12.89 -15.73 0.18
N LYS A 56 -12.28 -14.57 0.45
CA LYS A 56 -12.65 -13.72 1.60
C LYS A 56 -14.06 -13.13 1.44
N LEU A 57 -14.42 -12.70 0.22
CA LEU A 57 -15.75 -12.17 -0.07
C LEU A 57 -16.83 -13.23 0.07
N GLU A 58 -16.59 -14.44 -0.43
CA GLU A 58 -17.50 -15.58 -0.27
C GLU A 58 -17.71 -15.95 1.20
N ALA A 59 -16.63 -16.03 1.98
CA ALA A 59 -16.75 -16.26 3.42
C ALA A 59 -17.60 -15.18 4.12
N ALA A 60 -17.37 -13.90 3.76
CA ALA A 60 -18.16 -12.80 4.30
C ALA A 60 -19.63 -12.83 3.86
N ARG A 61 -19.92 -13.25 2.61
CA ARG A 61 -21.29 -13.44 2.09
C ARG A 61 -22.02 -14.50 2.90
N LYS A 62 -21.42 -15.69 3.08
CA LYS A 62 -21.98 -16.77 3.91
C LYS A 62 -22.23 -16.31 5.34
N GLN A 63 -21.27 -15.62 5.95
CA GLN A 63 -21.41 -15.11 7.32
C GLN A 63 -22.58 -14.12 7.45
N ARG A 64 -22.77 -13.23 6.47
CA ARG A 64 -23.90 -12.30 6.44
C ARG A 64 -25.23 -13.03 6.25
N GLN A 65 -25.28 -14.08 5.42
CA GLN A 65 -26.48 -14.88 5.23
C GLN A 65 -26.92 -15.55 6.54
N ILE A 66 -26.00 -16.18 7.27
CA ILE A 66 -26.27 -16.80 8.57
C ILE A 66 -26.82 -15.76 9.55
N ARG A 67 -26.17 -14.59 9.66
CA ARG A 67 -26.63 -13.53 10.57
C ARG A 67 -28.03 -13.03 10.21
N ARG A 68 -28.36 -12.94 8.93
CA ARG A 68 -29.71 -12.55 8.47
C ARG A 68 -30.75 -13.61 8.82
N GLN A 69 -30.42 -14.89 8.69
CA GLN A 69 -31.30 -16.00 9.06
C GLN A 69 -31.53 -16.11 10.57
N GLN A 70 -30.54 -15.75 11.39
CA GLN A 70 -30.67 -15.73 12.85
C GLN A 70 -31.44 -14.52 13.39
N ALA A 71 -31.57 -13.46 12.59
CA ALA A 71 -32.26 -12.23 12.97
C ALA A 71 -33.71 -12.16 12.44
N ALA A 72 -34.16 -13.19 11.71
CA ALA A 72 -35.52 -13.38 11.24
C ALA A 72 -36.24 -14.36 12.17
#